data_AF-A0A833LQR5-F1
#
_entry.id   AF-A0A833LQR5-F1
#
_cell.length_a   1.000
_cell.length_b   1.000
_cell.length_c   1.000
_cell.angle_alpha   90.00
_cell.angle_beta   90.00
_cell.angle_gamma   90.00
#
_symmetry.space_group_name_H-M   'P 1'
#
loop_
_entity.id
_entity.type
_entity.pdbx_description
1 polymer ?
#
loop_
_entity_poly.entity_id
_entity_poly.type
_entity_poly.pdbx_seq_one_letter_code
_entity_poly.pdbx_strand_id
1 'polypeptide(L)'
;MNARARDWLHGWRHGLVMGALLACLVVSLQAPCGAAEIALQGQWRAAQSADAPAPPDAAAAQWQSFAPARFTRIAPAGGQAWIELRAQDGAWPAAPWVLSVFNAGLQQLTLHDARGQILAQAQLGRYEGRVWPGHGRVAFLFDGEPGPGATLRLHVDSRHVIAGALRFSAESAPDFLRSDARWLALASASLGIMLAMALIALVFAQR
;
A
#
# COMPACT_ATOMS: atom_id res chain seq x y z
N MET A 1 -49.24 -27.02 22.20
CA MET A 1 -48.03 -26.17 22.17
C MET A 1 -48.00 -25.48 20.81
N ASN A 2 -48.32 -24.18 20.78
CA ASN A 2 -48.82 -23.49 19.58
C ASN A 2 -47.69 -23.14 18.60
N ALA A 3 -47.89 -23.40 17.31
CA ALA A 3 -46.93 -23.15 16.23
C ALA A 3 -46.36 -21.70 16.24
N ARG A 4 -47.17 -20.71 16.64
CA ARG A 4 -46.78 -19.30 16.77
C ARG A 4 -45.63 -19.03 17.77
N ALA A 5 -45.54 -19.80 18.86
CA ALA A 5 -44.46 -19.61 19.85
C ALA A 5 -43.11 -20.10 19.30
N ARG A 6 -43.15 -21.08 18.39
CA ARG A 6 -41.99 -21.70 17.76
C ARG A 6 -41.40 -20.79 16.67
N ASP A 7 -42.26 -20.14 15.88
CA ASP A 7 -41.85 -19.17 14.85
C ASP A 7 -41.24 -17.91 15.47
N TRP A 8 -41.77 -17.47 16.63
CA TRP A 8 -41.23 -16.34 17.39
C TRP A 8 -39.82 -16.63 17.95
N LEU A 9 -39.62 -17.82 18.51
CA LEU A 9 -38.30 -18.26 19.00
C LEU A 9 -37.27 -18.47 17.88
N HIS A 10 -37.69 -18.87 16.68
CA HIS A 10 -36.81 -18.95 15.51
C HIS A 10 -36.34 -17.55 15.07
N GLY A 11 -37.26 -16.60 14.90
CA GLY A 11 -36.90 -15.22 14.55
C GLY A 11 -35.92 -14.58 15.54
N TRP A 12 -36.09 -14.85 16.84
CA TRP A 12 -35.20 -14.36 17.90
C TRP A 12 -33.82 -15.01 17.88
N ARG A 13 -33.73 -16.32 17.60
CA ARG A 13 -32.44 -17.03 17.44
C ARG A 13 -31.68 -16.53 16.21
N HIS A 14 -32.36 -16.26 15.10
CA HIS A 14 -31.73 -15.69 13.90
C HIS A 14 -31.22 -14.26 14.17
N GLY A 15 -32.00 -13.43 14.88
CA GLY A 15 -31.57 -12.09 15.29
C GLY A 15 -30.34 -12.08 16.19
N LEU A 16 -30.29 -12.98 17.18
CA LEU A 16 -29.13 -13.13 18.09
C LEU A 16 -27.87 -13.63 17.37
N VAL A 17 -27.99 -14.60 16.47
CA VAL A 17 -26.86 -15.11 15.68
C VAL A 17 -26.34 -14.04 14.72
N MET A 18 -27.24 -13.29 14.08
CA MET A 18 -26.87 -12.20 13.18
C MET A 18 -26.22 -11.04 13.94
N GLY A 19 -26.72 -10.70 15.13
CA GLY A 19 -26.11 -9.72 16.03
C GLY A 19 -24.74 -10.14 16.55
N ALA A 20 -24.56 -11.42 16.89
CA ALA A 20 -23.27 -11.97 17.33
C ALA A 20 -22.23 -12.00 16.19
N LEU A 21 -22.65 -12.32 14.96
CA LEU A 21 -21.79 -12.25 13.78
C LEU A 21 -21.37 -10.80 13.46
N LEU A 22 -22.30 -9.85 13.55
CA LEU A 22 -22.00 -8.42 13.41
C LEU A 22 -21.06 -7.92 14.51
N ALA A 23 -21.25 -8.35 15.75
CA ALA A 23 -20.36 -8.00 16.86
C ALA A 23 -18.96 -8.59 16.69
N CYS A 24 -18.84 -9.86 16.29
CA CYS A 24 -17.55 -10.49 15.96
C CYS A 24 -16.87 -9.80 14.77
N LEU A 25 -17.64 -9.37 13.76
CA LEU A 25 -17.13 -8.56 12.65
C LEU A 25 -16.57 -7.24 13.17
N VAL A 26 -17.32 -6.50 13.98
CA VAL A 26 -16.86 -5.22 14.57
C VAL A 26 -15.61 -5.40 15.45
N VAL A 27 -15.55 -6.44 16.28
CA VAL A 27 -14.40 -6.71 17.16
C VAL A 27 -13.15 -7.09 16.34
N SER A 28 -13.31 -7.87 15.27
CA SER A 28 -12.19 -8.23 14.37
C SER A 28 -11.66 -7.04 13.56
N LEU A 29 -12.51 -6.05 13.26
CA LEU A 29 -12.08 -4.78 12.67
C LEU A 29 -11.27 -3.89 13.63
N GLN A 30 -11.46 -4.04 14.95
CA GLN A 30 -10.84 -3.18 15.97
C GLN A 30 -9.45 -3.61 16.44
N ALA A 31 -8.88 -4.72 15.97
CA ALA A 31 -7.54 -5.14 16.39
C ALA A 31 -6.52 -3.99 16.20
N PRO A 32 -5.96 -3.41 17.28
CA PRO A 32 -4.97 -2.37 17.17
C PRO A 32 -3.64 -3.04 16.80
N CYS A 33 -3.08 -2.65 15.67
CA CYS A 33 -1.72 -3.00 15.32
C CYS A 33 -1.20 -1.82 14.53
N GLY A 34 -0.40 -0.97 15.20
CA GLY A 34 0.47 -0.05 14.48
C GLY A 34 1.48 -0.93 13.76
N ALA A 35 1.51 -0.85 12.42
CA ALA A 35 2.59 -1.44 11.66
C ALA A 35 3.90 -0.89 12.22
N ALA A 36 4.88 -1.76 12.50
CA ALA A 36 6.21 -1.33 12.88
C ALA A 36 6.90 -0.77 11.63
N GLU A 37 6.48 0.43 11.23
CA GLU A 37 7.08 1.20 10.15
C GLU A 37 8.41 1.74 10.66
N ILE A 38 9.50 1.43 9.96
CA ILE A 38 10.80 2.01 10.28
C ILE A 38 10.88 3.44 9.74
N ALA A 39 11.62 4.29 10.45
CA ALA A 39 11.87 5.64 9.96
C ALA A 39 12.82 5.61 8.76
N LEU A 40 12.44 6.27 7.68
CA LEU A 40 13.23 6.39 6.46
C LEU A 40 13.76 7.81 6.29
N GLN A 41 14.91 7.92 5.66
CA GLN A 41 15.46 9.17 5.14
C GLN A 41 15.50 9.09 3.61
N GLY A 42 15.06 10.15 2.95
CA GLY A 42 14.96 10.20 1.51
C GLY A 42 15.71 11.38 0.93
N GLN A 43 16.31 11.14 -0.23
CA GLN A 43 16.85 12.19 -1.06
C GLN A 43 16.38 11.98 -2.49
N TRP A 44 16.15 13.06 -3.24
CA TRP A 44 15.76 12.98 -4.63
C TRP A 44 16.53 13.96 -5.49
N ARG A 45 16.64 13.67 -6.78
CA ARG A 45 17.15 14.60 -7.79
C ARG A 45 16.42 14.41 -9.11
N ALA A 46 16.43 15.44 -9.96
CA ALA A 46 15.96 15.29 -11.33
C ALA A 46 16.87 14.32 -12.09
N ALA A 47 16.29 13.41 -12.88
CA ALA A 47 17.05 12.59 -13.81
C ALA A 47 17.49 13.45 -14.99
N GLN A 48 18.77 13.38 -15.34
CA GLN A 48 19.34 13.97 -16.53
C GLN A 48 19.27 12.96 -17.67
N SER A 49 19.25 13.42 -18.93
CA SER A 49 19.16 12.52 -20.09
C SER A 49 20.31 11.50 -20.17
N ALA A 50 21.45 11.79 -19.52
CA ALA A 50 22.60 10.89 -19.41
C ALA A 50 22.46 9.81 -18.31
N ASP A 51 21.47 9.92 -17.42
CA ASP A 51 21.25 8.99 -16.31
C ASP A 51 20.39 7.77 -16.70
N ALA A 52 20.00 7.65 -17.96
CA ALA A 52 19.30 6.47 -18.46
C ALA A 52 20.34 5.50 -19.06
N PRO A 53 20.50 4.25 -18.57
CA PRO A 53 19.69 3.54 -17.59
C PRO A 53 20.33 3.43 -16.18
N ALA A 54 21.51 4.03 -15.97
CA ALA A 54 22.31 3.82 -14.79
C ALA A 54 22.10 4.94 -13.76
N PRO A 55 22.01 4.61 -12.45
CA PRO A 55 21.79 5.61 -11.43
C PRO A 55 22.94 6.64 -11.39
N PRO A 56 22.64 7.88 -10.96
CA PRO A 56 23.63 8.90 -10.59
C PRO A 56 24.93 8.39 -9.99
N ASP A 57 26.04 9.01 -10.36
CA ASP A 57 27.20 9.07 -9.47
C ASP A 57 26.89 9.98 -8.28
N ALA A 58 26.92 9.42 -7.07
CA ALA A 58 26.49 10.10 -5.85
C ALA A 58 27.34 11.35 -5.51
N ALA A 59 28.58 11.40 -5.99
CA ALA A 59 29.55 12.45 -5.65
C ALA A 59 29.35 13.79 -6.39
N ALA A 60 28.68 13.79 -7.55
CA ALA A 60 28.57 14.97 -8.42
C ALA A 60 27.17 15.61 -8.43
N ALA A 61 26.22 15.05 -7.68
CA ALA A 61 24.80 15.33 -7.82
C ALA A 61 24.26 16.20 -6.67
N GLN A 62 23.54 17.27 -7.00
CA GLN A 62 22.77 18.06 -6.02
C GLN A 62 21.49 17.30 -5.64
N TRP A 63 21.57 16.52 -4.56
CA TRP A 63 20.44 15.82 -3.97
C TRP A 63 19.62 16.73 -3.06
N GLN A 64 18.29 16.64 -3.18
CA GLN A 64 17.33 17.35 -2.33
C GLN A 64 16.79 16.38 -1.28
N SER A 65 17.02 16.68 -0.01
CA SER A 65 16.49 15.85 1.09
C SER A 65 14.99 16.05 1.26
N PHE A 66 14.29 14.98 1.62
CA PHE A 66 12.87 15.03 1.96
C PHE A 66 12.54 14.01 3.05
N ALA A 67 11.40 14.19 3.72
CA ALA A 67 10.91 13.26 4.73
C ALA A 67 10.00 12.21 4.07
N PRO A 68 10.42 10.93 3.93
CA PRO A 68 9.65 9.92 3.19
C PRO A 68 8.32 9.58 3.84
N ALA A 69 8.21 9.72 5.16
CA ALA A 69 6.97 9.51 5.92
C ALA A 69 5.89 10.58 5.62
N ARG A 70 6.23 11.68 4.94
CA ARG A 70 5.30 12.76 4.57
C ARG A 70 5.05 12.73 3.06
N PHE A 71 3.82 13.00 2.66
CA PHE A 71 3.48 13.20 1.26
C PHE A 71 4.27 14.38 0.69
N THR A 72 5.17 14.09 -0.24
CA THR A 72 6.07 15.07 -0.85
C THR A 72 5.89 15.01 -2.37
N ARG A 73 5.64 16.17 -3.00
CA ARG A 73 5.55 16.26 -4.46
C ARG A 73 6.97 16.27 -5.04
N ILE A 74 7.29 15.24 -5.82
CA ILE A 74 8.56 15.11 -6.55
C ILE A 74 8.25 15.35 -8.02
N ALA A 75 8.43 16.60 -8.48
CA ALA A 75 8.04 17.05 -9.82
C ALA A 75 9.19 17.85 -10.48
N PRO A 76 10.23 17.16 -10.97
CA PRO A 76 11.30 17.81 -11.73
C PRO A 76 10.79 18.30 -13.09
N ALA A 77 11.42 19.35 -13.63
CA ALA A 77 11.01 19.95 -14.91
C ALA A 77 10.97 18.96 -16.09
N GLY A 78 11.84 17.94 -16.07
CA GLY A 78 11.87 16.86 -17.08
C GLY A 78 10.96 15.67 -16.80
N GLY A 79 10.17 15.71 -15.73
CA GLY A 79 9.21 14.65 -15.36
C GLY A 79 9.85 13.32 -14.94
N GLN A 80 11.16 13.25 -14.72
CA GLN A 80 11.85 12.05 -14.23
C GLN A 80 12.71 12.38 -13.03
N ALA A 81 12.65 11.56 -11.98
CA ALA A 81 13.41 11.73 -10.75
C ALA A 81 14.09 10.44 -10.32
N TRP A 82 15.29 10.57 -9.78
CA TRP A 82 15.93 9.54 -8.98
C TRP A 82 15.67 9.81 -7.51
N ILE A 83 15.35 8.76 -6.76
CA ILE A 83 15.07 8.78 -5.33
C ILE A 83 16.01 7.77 -4.66
N GLU A 84 16.73 8.21 -3.65
CA GLU A 84 17.48 7.37 -2.73
C GLU A 84 16.76 7.30 -1.39
N LEU A 85 16.55 6.07 -0.91
CA LEU A 85 15.96 5.79 0.41
C LEU A 85 16.96 5.03 1.27
N ARG A 86 17.07 5.45 2.53
CA ARG A 86 17.91 4.82 3.54
C ARG A 86 17.10 4.66 4.83
N ALA A 87 17.30 3.56 5.54
CA ALA A 87 16.80 3.45 6.91
C ALA A 87 17.49 4.49 7.79
N GLN A 88 16.72 5.22 8.61
CA GLN A 88 17.25 6.30 9.46
C GLN A 88 18.31 5.78 10.44
N ASP A 89 18.05 4.61 11.02
CA ASP A 89 18.97 3.95 11.97
C ASP A 89 19.91 2.95 11.28
N GLY A 90 19.91 2.91 9.94
CA GLY A 90 20.72 2.01 9.13
C GLY A 90 20.26 0.55 9.09
N ALA A 91 19.28 0.17 9.91
CA ALA A 91 18.70 -1.18 9.96
C ALA A 91 17.39 -1.24 9.14
N TRP A 92 17.32 -2.18 8.20
CA TRP A 92 16.11 -2.48 7.45
C TRP A 92 15.24 -3.49 8.23
N PRO A 93 13.94 -3.63 7.92
CA PRO A 93 13.11 -4.62 8.60
C PRO A 93 13.58 -6.03 8.25
N ALA A 94 13.39 -6.97 9.19
CA ALA A 94 13.69 -8.37 8.94
C ALA A 94 12.87 -8.89 7.74
N ALA A 95 13.53 -9.62 6.85
CA ALA A 95 12.88 -10.22 5.71
C ALA A 95 11.88 -11.33 6.12
N PRO A 96 10.77 -11.50 5.40
CA PRO A 96 10.35 -10.72 4.23
C PRO A 96 9.74 -9.36 4.64
N TRP A 97 10.13 -8.31 3.93
CA TRP A 97 9.66 -6.95 4.17
C TRP A 97 9.29 -6.26 2.86
N VAL A 98 8.52 -5.18 2.96
CA VAL A 98 8.03 -4.44 1.80
C VAL A 98 8.38 -2.96 1.89
N LEU A 99 8.73 -2.38 0.73
CA LEU A 99 8.76 -0.93 0.54
C LEU A 99 7.45 -0.49 -0.11
N SER A 100 6.60 0.17 0.66
CA SER A 100 5.34 0.73 0.20
C SER A 100 5.53 2.16 -0.33
N VAL A 101 5.05 2.43 -1.54
CA VAL A 101 4.96 3.77 -2.14
C VAL A 101 3.49 4.14 -2.30
N PHE A 102 3.05 5.16 -1.56
CA PHE A 102 1.68 5.63 -1.58
C PHE A 102 1.48 6.71 -2.65
N ASN A 103 0.28 6.72 -3.22
CA ASN A 103 -0.18 7.77 -4.14
C ASN A 103 0.73 7.95 -5.37
N ALA A 104 1.30 6.85 -5.88
CA ALA A 104 2.04 6.84 -7.13
C ALA A 104 1.17 7.22 -8.34
N GLY A 105 -0.17 7.15 -8.21
CA GLY A 105 -1.11 7.53 -9.25
C GLY A 105 -0.86 6.74 -10.55
N LEU A 106 -0.58 7.47 -11.64
CA LEU A 106 -0.24 6.91 -12.94
C LEU A 106 1.27 6.93 -13.25
N GLN A 107 2.10 7.36 -12.29
CA GLN A 107 3.54 7.42 -12.44
C GLN A 107 4.12 6.01 -12.54
N GLN A 108 5.18 5.85 -13.31
CA GLN A 108 5.95 4.62 -13.36
C GLN A 108 7.06 4.68 -12.31
N LEU A 109 7.12 3.65 -11.47
CA LEU A 109 8.15 3.47 -10.46
C LEU A 109 9.02 2.29 -10.87
N THR A 110 10.32 2.49 -10.98
CA THR A 110 11.29 1.43 -11.26
C THR A 110 12.26 1.34 -10.09
N LEU A 111 12.34 0.17 -9.46
CA LEU A 111 13.28 -0.12 -8.38
C LEU A 111 14.58 -0.66 -8.99
N HIS A 112 15.70 -0.08 -8.57
CA HIS A 112 17.03 -0.49 -8.98
C HIS A 112 17.85 -1.03 -7.81
N ASP A 113 18.73 -1.98 -8.09
CA ASP A 113 19.76 -2.43 -7.15
C ASP A 113 20.92 -1.41 -7.07
N ALA A 114 21.90 -1.70 -6.19
CA ALA A 114 23.10 -0.88 -6.04
C ALA A 114 23.96 -0.80 -7.33
N ARG A 115 23.84 -1.80 -8.23
CA ARG A 115 24.55 -1.90 -9.51
C ARG A 115 23.77 -1.25 -10.66
N GLY A 116 22.58 -0.71 -10.40
CA GLY A 116 21.71 -0.09 -11.39
C GLY A 116 20.80 -1.05 -12.16
N GLN A 117 20.82 -2.34 -11.84
CA GLN A 117 19.92 -3.32 -12.47
C GLN A 117 18.48 -3.12 -11.98
N ILE A 118 17.53 -3.27 -12.89
CA ILE A 118 16.10 -3.19 -12.58
C ILE A 118 15.70 -4.43 -11.80
N LEU A 119 15.25 -4.23 -10.57
CA LEU A 119 14.74 -5.29 -9.70
C LEU A 119 13.24 -5.50 -9.89
N ALA A 120 12.50 -4.40 -10.06
CA ALA A 120 11.06 -4.42 -10.17
C ALA A 120 10.57 -3.12 -10.81
N GLN A 121 9.40 -3.18 -11.44
CA GLN A 121 8.74 -2.02 -12.01
C GLN A 121 7.25 -2.06 -11.72
N ALA A 122 6.68 -0.90 -11.42
CA ALA A 122 5.28 -0.75 -11.10
C ALA A 122 4.69 0.49 -11.76
N GLN A 123 3.56 0.29 -12.42
CA GLN A 123 2.68 1.32 -12.93
C GLN A 123 1.25 0.84 -12.71
N LEU A 124 0.28 1.75 -12.62
CA LEU A 124 -1.11 1.34 -12.49
C LEU A 124 -1.51 0.34 -13.60
N GLY A 125 -1.93 -0.86 -13.20
CA GLY A 125 -2.33 -1.94 -14.12
C GLY A 125 -1.19 -2.76 -14.71
N ARG A 126 0.08 -2.43 -14.43
CA ARG A 126 1.26 -3.18 -14.89
C ARG A 126 2.29 -3.33 -13.77
N TYR A 127 2.53 -4.56 -13.35
CA TYR A 127 3.49 -4.90 -12.30
C TYR A 127 4.48 -5.93 -12.83
N GLU A 128 5.76 -5.64 -12.74
CA GLU A 128 6.85 -6.49 -13.21
C GLU A 128 7.83 -6.75 -12.05
N GLY A 129 8.24 -8.01 -11.89
CA GLY A 129 9.04 -8.45 -10.75
C GLY A 129 8.20 -8.70 -9.48
N ARG A 130 8.82 -8.57 -8.30
CA ARG A 130 8.19 -8.83 -7.01
C ARG A 130 7.47 -7.60 -6.47
N VAL A 131 6.32 -7.29 -7.08
CA VAL A 131 5.49 -6.14 -6.69
C VAL A 131 4.10 -6.61 -6.30
N TRP A 132 3.62 -6.13 -5.16
CA TRP A 132 2.26 -6.33 -4.69
C TRP A 132 1.44 -5.05 -4.84
N PRO A 133 0.27 -5.10 -5.49
CA PRO A 133 -0.67 -4.00 -5.43
C PRO A 133 -1.26 -3.90 -4.03
N GLY A 134 -1.46 -2.68 -3.54
CA GLY A 134 -2.18 -2.42 -2.30
C GLY A 134 -3.16 -1.27 -2.48
N HIS A 135 -4.06 -1.09 -1.53
CA HIS A 135 -5.06 -0.03 -1.60
C HIS A 135 -4.41 1.35 -1.55
N GLY A 136 -4.38 2.04 -2.70
CA GLY A 136 -3.77 3.37 -2.87
C GLY A 136 -2.25 3.40 -2.80
N ARG A 137 -1.58 2.23 -2.86
CA ARG A 137 -0.13 2.09 -2.77
C ARG A 137 0.39 0.93 -3.59
N VAL A 138 1.68 0.95 -3.89
CA VAL A 138 2.42 -0.14 -4.50
C VAL A 138 3.46 -0.63 -3.50
N ALA A 139 3.60 -1.94 -3.31
CA ALA A 139 4.58 -2.52 -2.40
C ALA A 139 5.62 -3.34 -3.16
N PHE A 140 6.90 -3.01 -3.01
CA PHE A 140 8.02 -3.79 -3.53
C PHE A 140 8.46 -4.79 -2.46
N LEU A 141 8.45 -6.10 -2.77
CA LEU A 141 8.79 -7.16 -1.82
C LEU A 141 10.28 -7.48 -1.86
N PHE A 142 10.88 -7.61 -0.67
CA PHE A 142 12.26 -8.00 -0.46
C PHE A 142 12.34 -9.24 0.43
N ASP A 143 12.96 -10.31 -0.09
CA ASP A 143 13.18 -11.57 0.65
C ASP A 143 14.51 -11.60 1.42
N GLY A 144 15.34 -10.58 1.25
CA GLY A 144 16.60 -10.41 1.97
C GLY A 144 16.66 -9.06 2.65
N GLU A 145 17.45 -8.98 3.71
CA GLU A 145 17.80 -7.71 4.32
C GLU A 145 18.90 -7.06 3.47
N PRO A 146 18.71 -5.82 2.98
CA PRO A 146 19.83 -5.05 2.46
C PRO A 146 20.92 -4.97 3.53
N GLY A 147 22.19 -4.98 3.14
CA GLY A 147 23.28 -4.79 4.11
C GLY A 147 23.10 -3.52 4.96
N PRO A 148 23.67 -3.44 6.16
CA PRO A 148 23.49 -2.29 7.05
C PRO A 148 23.88 -1.00 6.35
N GLY A 149 23.00 0.01 6.40
CA GLY A 149 23.17 1.29 5.72
C GLY A 149 23.00 1.27 4.19
N ALA A 150 22.55 0.15 3.62
CA ALA A 150 22.29 0.06 2.18
C ALA A 150 21.24 1.07 1.74
N THR A 151 21.46 1.62 0.55
CA THR A 151 20.57 2.59 -0.09
C THR A 151 19.75 1.91 -1.15
N LEU A 152 18.44 2.14 -1.13
CA LEU A 152 17.54 1.73 -2.20
C LEU A 152 17.39 2.87 -3.19
N ARG A 153 17.39 2.52 -4.48
CA ARG A 153 17.26 3.49 -5.57
C ARG A 153 15.97 3.25 -6.32
N LEU A 154 15.17 4.30 -6.43
CA LEU A 154 13.95 4.30 -7.21
C LEU A 154 14.04 5.37 -8.29
N HIS A 155 13.67 4.99 -9.50
CA HIS A 155 13.43 5.91 -10.60
C HIS A 155 11.93 6.14 -10.72
N VAL A 156 11.53 7.41 -10.81
CA VAL A 156 10.13 7.83 -10.95
C VAL A 156 9.98 8.56 -12.27
N ASP A 157 9.11 8.05 -13.13
CA ASP A 157 8.74 8.70 -14.39
C ASP A 157 7.30 9.20 -14.36
N SER A 158 7.14 10.50 -14.56
CA SER A 158 5.88 11.23 -14.62
C SER A 158 5.74 12.05 -15.90
N ARG A 159 6.52 11.80 -16.96
CA ARG A 159 6.55 12.65 -18.18
C ARG A 159 5.21 12.81 -18.89
N HIS A 160 4.31 11.84 -18.74
CA HIS A 160 3.01 11.79 -19.43
C HIS A 160 1.82 11.84 -18.48
N VAL A 161 2.05 12.15 -17.21
CA VAL A 161 1.02 12.09 -16.16
C VAL A 161 1.21 13.23 -15.16
N ILE A 162 0.16 13.54 -14.40
CA ILE A 162 0.25 14.52 -13.31
C ILE A 162 1.04 13.88 -12.16
N ALA A 163 2.16 14.49 -11.79
CA ALA A 163 2.98 14.02 -10.66
C ALA A 163 2.20 14.14 -9.34
N GLY A 164 2.02 13.00 -8.67
CA GLY A 164 1.41 12.91 -7.36
C GLY A 164 2.37 13.34 -6.24
N ALA A 165 1.82 13.53 -5.05
CA ALA A 165 2.64 13.59 -3.84
C ALA A 165 2.88 12.15 -3.37
N LEU A 166 4.14 11.75 -3.28
CA LEU A 166 4.56 10.40 -2.90
C LEU A 166 4.84 10.34 -1.40
N ARG A 167 4.50 9.22 -0.77
CA ARG A 167 4.96 8.86 0.58
C ARG A 167 5.56 7.46 0.51
N PHE A 168 6.59 7.22 1.30
CA PHE A 168 7.28 5.94 1.39
C PHE A 168 7.20 5.40 2.81
N SER A 169 7.07 4.08 2.93
CA SER A 169 7.04 3.34 4.19
C SER A 169 7.76 2.02 3.98
N ALA A 170 8.48 1.54 4.99
CA ALA A 170 9.04 0.21 5.02
C ALA A 170 8.50 -0.54 6.24
N GLU A 171 7.89 -1.68 6.00
CA GLU A 171 7.21 -2.50 7.01
C GLU A 171 7.43 -3.99 6.71
N SER A 172 7.17 -4.85 7.69
CA SER A 172 7.23 -6.30 7.46
C SER A 172 6.12 -6.72 6.48
N ALA A 173 6.38 -7.75 5.66
CA ALA A 173 5.36 -8.31 4.78
C ALA A 173 4.07 -8.75 5.51
N PRO A 174 4.11 -9.39 6.70
CA PRO A 174 2.87 -9.73 7.42
C PRO A 174 2.10 -8.51 7.91
N ASP A 175 2.76 -7.41 8.27
CA ASP A 175 2.07 -6.18 8.67
C ASP A 175 1.38 -5.51 7.48
N PHE A 176 2.03 -5.50 6.31
CA PHE A 176 1.41 -5.06 5.06
C PHE A 176 0.13 -5.83 4.75
N LEU A 177 0.20 -7.17 4.77
CA LEU A 177 -0.97 -8.03 4.49
C LEU A 177 -2.09 -7.82 5.52
N ARG A 178 -1.74 -7.60 6.80
CA ARG A 178 -2.71 -7.29 7.84
C ARG A 178 -3.38 -5.94 7.60
N SER A 179 -2.62 -4.92 7.20
CA SER A 179 -3.17 -3.61 6.83
C SER A 179 -4.12 -3.71 5.64
N ASP A 180 -3.78 -4.51 4.64
CA ASP A 180 -4.56 -4.65 3.42
C ASP A 180 -5.86 -5.42 3.66
N ALA A 181 -5.80 -6.51 4.45
CA ALA A 181 -6.97 -7.31 4.84
C ALA A 181 -8.03 -6.48 5.58
N ARG A 182 -7.63 -5.48 6.37
CA ARG A 182 -8.57 -4.58 7.07
C ARG A 182 -9.36 -3.71 6.10
N TRP A 183 -8.72 -3.24 5.03
CA TRP A 183 -9.40 -2.49 4.01
C TRP A 183 -10.40 -3.36 3.26
N LEU A 184 -10.03 -4.59 2.90
CA LEU A 184 -10.92 -5.55 2.27
C LEU A 184 -12.12 -5.92 3.16
N ALA A 185 -11.90 -6.06 4.47
CA ALA A 185 -12.98 -6.30 5.42
C ALA A 185 -13.97 -5.13 5.45
N LEU A 186 -13.49 -3.88 5.43
CA LEU A 186 -14.34 -2.69 5.35
C LEU A 186 -15.13 -2.63 4.04
N ALA A 187 -14.48 -2.88 2.91
CA ALA A 187 -15.13 -2.90 1.59
C ALA A 187 -16.19 -4.02 1.49
N SER A 188 -15.91 -5.19 2.09
CA SER A 188 -16.84 -6.31 2.13
C SER A 188 -18.04 -6.01 3.03
N ALA A 189 -17.84 -5.31 4.15
CA ALA A 189 -18.92 -4.87 5.03
C ALA A 189 -19.85 -3.86 4.31
N SER A 190 -19.29 -2.89 3.59
CA SER A 190 -20.09 -1.92 2.84
C SER A 190 -20.88 -2.58 1.71
N LEU A 191 -20.26 -3.52 0.99
CA LEU A 191 -20.94 -4.34 -0.02
C LEU A 191 -22.09 -5.16 0.58
N GLY A 192 -21.87 -5.78 1.73
CA GLY A 192 -22.90 -6.55 2.45
C GLY A 192 -24.11 -5.69 2.82
N ILE A 193 -23.89 -4.46 3.27
CA ILE A 193 -24.97 -3.50 3.58
C ILE A 193 -25.75 -3.12 2.31
N MET A 194 -25.05 -2.79 1.22
CA MET A 194 -25.70 -2.47 -0.05
C MET A 194 -26.54 -3.64 -0.58
N LEU A 195 -26.01 -4.87 -0.49
CA LEU A 195 -26.73 -6.07 -0.90
C LEU A 195 -27.99 -6.30 -0.05
N ALA A 196 -27.91 -6.11 1.27
CA ALA A 196 -29.07 -6.23 2.14
C ALA A 196 -30.19 -5.23 1.76
N MET A 197 -29.83 -3.98 1.48
CA MET A 197 -30.78 -2.97 1.01
C MET A 197 -31.41 -3.33 -0.33
N ALA A 198 -30.60 -3.83 -1.28
CA ALA A 198 -31.10 -4.27 -2.59
C ALA A 198 -32.10 -5.43 -2.47
N LEU A 199 -31.85 -6.39 -1.58
CA LEU A 199 -32.76 -7.51 -1.33
C LEU A 199 -34.10 -7.03 -0.74
N ILE A 200 -34.07 -6.10 0.20
CA ILE A 200 -35.28 -5.50 0.77
C ILE A 200 -36.08 -4.76 -0.32
N ALA A 201 -35.41 -3.99 -1.18
CA ALA A 201 -36.06 -3.30 -2.29
C ALA A 201 -36.70 -4.28 -3.28
N LEU A 202 -36.04 -5.40 -3.59
CA LEU A 202 -36.58 -6.43 -4.48
C LEU A 202 -37.87 -7.06 -3.92
N VAL A 203 -37.92 -7.31 -2.61
CA VAL A 203 -39.12 -7.83 -1.94
C VAL A 203 -40.29 -6.85 -2.06
N PHE A 204 -40.02 -5.54 -1.92
CA PHE A 204 -41.06 -4.52 -2.11
C PHE A 204 -41.48 -4.37 -3.58
N ALA A 205 -40.56 -4.52 -4.53
CA ALA A 205 -40.88 -4.45 -5.96
C ALA A 205 -41.76 -5.61 -6.44
N GLN A 206 -41.75 -6.75 -5.75
CA GLN A 206 -42.59 -7.91 -6.06
C GLN A 206 -43.97 -7.90 -5.36
N ARG A 207 -44.26 -6.89 -4.53
CA ARG A 207 -45.54 -6.71 -3.85
C ARG A 207 -46.32 -5.54 -4.43
#